data_AF-A0A377URP5-F1
#
_entry.id   AF-A0A377URP5-F1
#
_cell.length_a   1.000
_cell.length_b   1.000
_cell.length_c   1.000
_cell.angle_alpha   90.00
_cell.angle_beta   90.00
_cell.angle_gamma   90.00
#
_symmetry.space_group_name_H-M   'P 1'
#
loop_
_entity.id
_entity.type
_entity.pdbx_description
1 polymer ?
#
loop_
_entity_poly.entity_id
_entity_poly.type
_entity_poly.pdbx_seq_one_letter_code
_entity_poly.pdbx_strand_id
1 'polypeptide(L)'
;MNLPEFVEALELAVMNIHDACERGGHYGILMGNLRRDGDYFNLSSLVERIAPGKLVDEIIKTQHNCVSDRTQYSGKLVRIAHEKLLVFRRNDVASSLCLLAAVHRRATNMVSTTWKAAIRRTLQGKTLKLEQIYKEIEPYAKHRENNHWQAKVRQVLQDARFFIRIEVGVYALAE
;
A
#
# COMPACT_ATOMS: atom_id res chain seq x y z
N MET A 1 -21.01 6.58 14.34
CA MET A 1 -20.19 5.65 13.57
C MET A 1 -18.73 5.95 13.84
N ASN A 2 -18.03 5.00 14.45
CA ASN A 2 -16.57 5.08 14.59
C ASN A 2 -15.88 4.65 13.28
N LEU A 3 -14.57 4.86 13.17
CA LEU A 3 -13.84 4.55 11.94
C LEU A 3 -13.88 3.04 11.58
N PRO A 4 -13.73 2.09 12.54
CA PRO A 4 -13.90 0.67 12.25
C PRO A 4 -15.27 0.30 11.67
N GLU A 5 -16.37 0.75 12.29
CA GLU A 5 -17.73 0.51 11.78
C GLU A 5 -17.92 1.07 10.36
N PHE A 6 -17.33 2.23 10.09
CA PHE A 6 -17.34 2.82 8.75
C PHE A 6 -16.60 1.94 7.74
N VAL A 7 -15.44 1.40 8.10
CA VAL A 7 -14.64 0.54 7.22
C VAL A 7 -15.41 -0.74 6.90
N GLU A 8 -16.00 -1.40 7.89
CA GLU A 8 -16.80 -2.62 7.67
C GLU A 8 -18.00 -2.36 6.76
N ALA A 9 -18.75 -1.28 7.01
CA ALA A 9 -19.87 -0.90 6.16
C ALA A 9 -19.43 -0.56 4.73
N LEU A 10 -18.28 0.11 4.59
CA LEU A 10 -17.70 0.45 3.29
C LEU A 10 -17.26 -0.80 2.53
N GLU A 11 -16.59 -1.75 3.17
CA GLU A 11 -16.20 -3.03 2.56
C GLU A 11 -17.43 -3.77 2.01
N LEU A 12 -18.50 -3.88 2.80
CA LEU A 12 -19.74 -4.49 2.36
C LEU A 12 -20.38 -3.76 1.18
N ALA A 13 -20.44 -2.43 1.24
CA ALA A 13 -21.00 -1.62 0.15
C ALA A 13 -20.20 -1.78 -1.15
N VAL A 14 -18.87 -1.80 -1.07
CA VAL A 14 -17.99 -1.96 -2.24
C VAL A 14 -18.12 -3.35 -2.85
N MET A 15 -18.23 -4.40 -2.02
CA MET A 15 -18.50 -5.77 -2.49
C MET A 15 -19.85 -5.84 -3.23
N ASN A 16 -20.91 -5.25 -2.68
CA ASN A 16 -22.22 -5.22 -3.30
C ASN A 16 -22.22 -4.50 -4.66
N ILE A 17 -21.56 -3.33 -4.75
CA ILE A 17 -21.43 -2.59 -6.01
C ILE A 17 -20.67 -3.42 -7.05
N HIS A 18 -19.58 -4.08 -6.63
CA HIS A 18 -18.78 -4.93 -7.51
C HIS A 18 -19.60 -6.10 -8.07
N ASP A 19 -20.35 -6.79 -7.20
CA ASP A 19 -21.15 -7.95 -7.61
C ASP A 19 -22.36 -7.57 -8.47
N ALA A 20 -22.92 -6.37 -8.27
CA ALA A 20 -24.00 -5.82 -9.09
C ALA A 20 -23.50 -5.31 -10.46
N CYS A 21 -22.23 -4.93 -10.59
CA CYS A 21 -21.66 -4.45 -11.85
C CYS A 21 -21.56 -5.58 -12.88
N GLU A 22 -21.96 -5.36 -14.12
CA GLU A 22 -21.82 -6.36 -15.18
C GLU A 22 -20.36 -6.76 -15.41
N ARG A 23 -20.14 -7.98 -15.92
CA ARG A 23 -18.79 -8.45 -16.27
C ARG A 23 -18.20 -7.57 -17.38
N GLY A 24 -16.98 -7.08 -17.16
CA GLY A 24 -16.34 -6.10 -18.04
C GLY A 24 -16.84 -4.66 -17.84
N GLY A 25 -17.85 -4.45 -17.00
CA GLY A 25 -18.39 -3.15 -16.64
C GLY A 25 -17.44 -2.35 -15.75
N HIS A 26 -17.74 -1.05 -15.66
CA HIS A 26 -17.01 -0.09 -14.84
C HIS A 26 -17.92 0.44 -13.74
N TYR A 27 -17.37 0.61 -12.55
CA TYR A 27 -18.03 1.28 -11.44
C TYR A 27 -17.07 2.29 -10.80
N GLY A 28 -17.63 3.42 -10.38
CA GLY A 28 -16.88 4.52 -9.78
C GLY A 28 -17.24 4.70 -8.31
N ILE A 29 -16.24 4.94 -7.47
CA ILE A 29 -16.43 5.32 -6.06
C ILE A 29 -15.80 6.70 -5.84
N LEU A 30 -16.63 7.70 -5.55
CA LEU A 30 -16.17 9.03 -5.17
C LEU A 30 -15.92 9.05 -3.66
N MET A 31 -14.69 9.37 -3.26
CA MET A 31 -14.30 9.39 -1.85
C MET A 31 -13.51 10.66 -1.53
N GLY A 32 -13.97 11.36 -0.49
CA GLY A 32 -13.25 12.47 0.13
C GLY A 32 -12.35 11.98 1.26
N ASN A 33 -11.24 12.68 1.50
CA ASN A 33 -10.40 12.41 2.66
C ASN A 33 -10.94 13.14 3.89
N LEU A 34 -10.71 12.57 5.06
CA LEU A 34 -11.23 13.08 6.33
C LEU A 34 -10.08 13.61 7.18
N ARG A 35 -10.27 14.76 7.82
CA ARG A 35 -9.42 15.19 8.93
C ARG A 35 -10.26 15.29 10.19
N ARG A 36 -9.85 14.62 11.25
CA ARG A 36 -10.55 14.59 12.53
C ARG A 36 -9.52 14.56 13.65
N ASP A 37 -9.69 15.44 14.65
CA ASP A 37 -8.83 15.51 15.84
C ASP A 37 -7.32 15.69 15.51
N GLY A 38 -7.02 16.39 14.41
CA GLY A 38 -5.67 16.61 13.91
C GLY A 38 -5.17 15.55 12.92
N ASP A 39 -5.72 14.33 12.99
CA ASP A 39 -5.32 13.20 12.16
C ASP A 39 -5.93 13.25 10.76
N TYR A 40 -5.12 12.86 9.78
CA TYR A 40 -5.52 12.78 8.38
C TYR A 40 -5.80 11.32 7.98
N PHE A 41 -7.04 11.07 7.57
CA PHE A 41 -7.49 9.77 7.10
C PHE A 41 -7.63 9.79 5.59
N ASN A 42 -6.74 9.05 4.92
CA ASN A 42 -6.79 8.87 3.47
C ASN A 42 -7.80 7.77 3.11
N LEU A 43 -9.08 8.13 3.09
CA LEU A 43 -10.18 7.20 2.78
C LEU A 43 -10.15 6.77 1.31
N SER A 44 -9.64 7.61 0.40
CA SER A 44 -9.51 7.22 -1.01
C SER A 44 -8.55 6.03 -1.19
N SER A 45 -7.40 6.03 -0.52
CA SER A 45 -6.49 4.89 -0.52
C SER A 45 -7.03 3.66 0.20
N LEU A 46 -7.98 3.82 1.14
CA LEU A 46 -8.70 2.69 1.72
C LEU A 46 -9.58 2.02 0.67
N VAL A 47 -10.38 2.80 -0.08
CA VAL A 47 -11.23 2.29 -1.16
C VAL A 47 -10.41 1.53 -2.21
N GLU A 48 -9.28 2.08 -2.65
CA GLU A 48 -8.36 1.41 -3.59
C GLU A 48 -7.92 0.03 -3.10
N ARG A 49 -7.67 -0.11 -1.79
CA ARG A 49 -7.16 -1.34 -1.18
C ARG A 49 -8.21 -2.42 -0.98
N ILE A 50 -9.45 -2.03 -0.71
CA ILE A 50 -10.55 -2.97 -0.41
C ILE A 50 -11.38 -3.33 -1.66
N ALA A 51 -11.33 -2.50 -2.70
CA ALA A 51 -12.10 -2.75 -3.92
C ALA A 51 -11.63 -4.02 -4.64
N PRO A 52 -12.54 -4.97 -4.95
CA PRO A 52 -12.17 -6.20 -5.67
C PRO A 52 -11.80 -5.96 -7.13
N GLY A 53 -12.38 -4.95 -7.75
CA GLY A 53 -12.14 -4.60 -9.16
C GLY A 53 -10.73 -4.09 -9.42
N LYS A 54 -10.28 -4.20 -10.67
CA LYS A 54 -9.02 -3.59 -11.08
C LYS A 54 -9.22 -2.08 -11.19
N LEU A 55 -8.46 -1.28 -10.44
CA LEU A 55 -8.38 0.16 -10.66
C LEU A 55 -7.89 0.42 -12.09
N VAL A 56 -8.68 1.15 -12.87
CA VAL A 56 -8.34 1.51 -14.25
C VAL A 56 -8.12 3.01 -14.44
N ASP A 57 -8.72 3.84 -13.59
CA ASP A 57 -8.54 5.28 -13.64
C ASP A 57 -8.78 5.94 -12.27
N GLU A 58 -8.21 7.12 -12.07
CA GLU A 58 -8.47 8.00 -10.92
C GLU A 58 -8.71 9.42 -11.42
N ILE A 59 -9.89 9.96 -11.12
CA ILE A 59 -10.25 11.33 -11.46
C ILE A 59 -10.17 12.19 -10.20
N ILE A 60 -9.37 13.26 -10.27
CA ILE A 60 -9.26 14.24 -9.20
C ILE A 60 -10.34 15.30 -9.37
N LYS A 61 -11.35 15.26 -8.50
CA LYS A 61 -12.41 16.27 -8.45
C LYS A 61 -11.99 17.40 -7.52
N THR A 62 -11.55 18.52 -8.09
CA THR A 62 -11.30 19.74 -7.32
C THR A 62 -12.61 20.25 -6.74
N GLN A 63 -12.55 20.67 -5.47
CA GLN A 63 -13.69 21.22 -4.77
C GLN A 63 -13.55 22.74 -4.65
N HIS A 64 -14.67 23.43 -4.85
CA HIS A 64 -14.79 24.88 -4.69
C HIS A 64 -15.98 25.17 -3.77
N ASN A 65 -15.87 26.21 -2.93
CA ASN A 65 -16.94 26.67 -2.04
C ASN A 65 -17.45 25.61 -1.05
N CYS A 66 -16.53 24.91 -0.38
CA CYS A 66 -16.87 23.89 0.61
C CYS A 66 -17.40 24.50 1.90
N VAL A 67 -18.26 23.77 2.62
CA VAL A 67 -18.68 24.18 3.97
C VAL A 67 -17.49 24.31 4.91
N SER A 68 -16.50 23.41 4.77
CA SER A 68 -15.23 23.44 5.52
C SER A 68 -14.38 24.69 5.26
N ASP A 69 -14.64 25.44 4.18
CA ASP A 69 -13.91 26.69 3.93
C ASP A 69 -14.21 27.76 4.97
N ARG A 70 -15.40 27.66 5.60
CA ARG A 70 -15.85 28.54 6.68
C ARG A 70 -15.24 28.18 8.04
N THR A 71 -14.61 27.01 8.15
CA THR A 71 -13.99 26.55 9.40
C THR A 71 -12.61 27.18 9.55
N GLN A 72 -12.39 27.88 10.67
CA GLN A 72 -11.05 28.28 11.08
C GLN A 72 -10.43 27.15 11.89
N TYR A 73 -9.40 26.53 11.32
CA TYR A 73 -8.60 25.50 11.99
C TYR A 73 -7.49 26.17 12.80
N SER A 74 -7.12 25.58 13.94
CA SER A 74 -5.94 26.01 14.68
C SER A 74 -4.67 25.67 13.89
N GLY A 75 -3.88 26.70 13.56
CA GLY A 75 -2.61 26.56 12.84
C GLY A 75 -2.70 26.61 11.31
N LYS A 76 -1.53 26.53 10.66
CA LYS A 76 -1.40 26.53 9.19
C LYS A 76 -1.44 25.09 8.69
N LEU A 77 -2.55 24.66 8.13
CA LEU A 77 -2.69 23.34 7.50
C LEU A 77 -3.03 23.46 6.01
N VAL A 78 -2.57 22.49 5.21
CA VAL A 78 -3.00 22.34 3.82
C VAL A 78 -4.42 21.77 3.83
N ARG A 79 -5.38 22.55 3.33
CA ARG A 79 -6.80 22.17 3.30
C ARG A 79 -7.06 21.04 2.33
N ILE A 80 -8.04 20.19 2.67
CA ILE A 80 -8.56 19.18 1.74
C ILE A 80 -9.49 19.91 0.78
N ALA A 81 -9.06 20.04 -0.48
CA ALA A 81 -9.78 20.75 -1.53
C ALA A 81 -10.05 19.86 -2.75
N HIS A 82 -10.03 18.54 -2.58
CA HIS A 82 -10.33 17.58 -3.64
C HIS A 82 -10.96 16.31 -3.08
N GLU A 83 -11.69 15.63 -3.96
CA GLU A 83 -12.15 14.26 -3.82
C GLU A 83 -11.55 13.42 -4.96
N LYS A 84 -11.49 12.10 -4.76
CA LYS A 84 -11.01 11.16 -5.76
C LYS A 84 -12.16 10.28 -6.21
N LEU A 85 -12.43 10.24 -7.50
CA LEU A 85 -13.30 9.24 -8.11
C LEU A 85 -12.42 8.11 -8.63
N LEU A 86 -12.47 6.99 -7.93
CA LEU A 86 -11.73 5.78 -8.30
C LEU A 86 -12.60 4.93 -9.22
N VAL A 87 -12.10 4.65 -10.43
CA VAL A 87 -12.81 3.88 -11.43
C VAL A 87 -12.25 2.46 -11.48
N PHE A 88 -13.11 1.49 -11.23
CA PHE A 88 -12.76 0.08 -11.22
C PHE A 88 -13.44 -0.64 -12.37
N ARG A 89 -12.75 -1.62 -12.95
CA ARG A 89 -13.31 -2.55 -13.92
C ARG A 89 -13.48 -3.92 -13.28
N ARG A 90 -14.67 -4.51 -13.43
CA ARG A 90 -14.93 -5.91 -13.05
C ARG A 90 -14.36 -6.84 -14.12
N ASN A 91 -13.24 -7.49 -13.84
CA ASN A 91 -12.59 -8.40 -14.79
C ASN A 91 -12.96 -9.88 -14.57
N ASP A 92 -13.38 -10.26 -13.36
CA ASP A 92 -13.46 -11.66 -12.95
C ASP A 92 -14.86 -12.26 -13.03
N VAL A 93 -14.86 -13.58 -13.27
CA VAL A 93 -16.04 -14.46 -13.25
C VAL A 93 -16.46 -14.79 -11.81
N ALA A 94 -15.52 -14.72 -10.86
CA ALA A 94 -15.69 -15.04 -9.45
C ALA A 94 -16.38 -13.91 -8.66
N SER A 95 -17.02 -14.25 -7.54
CA SER A 95 -17.66 -13.28 -6.65
C SER A 95 -16.63 -12.45 -5.88
N SER A 96 -17.05 -11.26 -5.42
CA SER A 96 -16.25 -10.37 -4.56
C SER A 96 -15.64 -11.09 -3.35
N LEU A 97 -16.38 -12.03 -2.76
CA LEU A 97 -15.95 -12.85 -1.62
C LEU A 97 -14.71 -13.72 -1.95
N CYS A 98 -14.67 -14.31 -3.14
CA CYS A 98 -13.51 -15.09 -3.59
C CYS A 98 -12.26 -14.21 -3.81
N LEU A 99 -12.47 -12.92 -4.07
CA LEU A 99 -11.39 -11.95 -4.31
C LEU A 99 -10.81 -11.37 -3.02
N LEU A 100 -11.46 -11.52 -1.85
CA LEU A 100 -10.98 -10.97 -0.57
C LEU A 100 -9.54 -11.39 -0.23
N ALA A 101 -9.19 -12.66 -0.45
CA ALA A 101 -7.83 -13.13 -0.21
C ALA A 101 -6.80 -12.45 -1.13
N ALA A 102 -7.18 -12.19 -2.39
CA ALA A 102 -6.33 -11.49 -3.36
C ALA A 102 -6.21 -10.00 -3.02
N VAL A 103 -7.31 -9.37 -2.60
CA VAL A 103 -7.39 -7.97 -2.13
C VAL A 103 -6.49 -7.77 -0.91
N HIS A 104 -6.63 -8.59 0.13
CA HIS A 104 -5.76 -8.55 1.31
C HIS A 104 -4.29 -8.77 0.96
N ARG A 105 -3.98 -9.77 0.11
CA ARG A 105 -2.61 -10.03 -0.32
C ARG A 105 -2.04 -8.84 -1.10
N ARG A 106 -2.83 -8.20 -1.95
CA ARG A 106 -2.43 -7.01 -2.70
C ARG A 106 -2.15 -5.83 -1.77
N ALA A 107 -3.05 -5.55 -0.84
CA ALA A 107 -2.88 -4.49 0.15
C ALA A 107 -1.60 -4.69 0.99
N THR A 108 -1.35 -5.91 1.46
CA THR A 108 -0.13 -6.26 2.21
C THR A 108 1.12 -6.12 1.34
N ASN A 109 1.07 -6.55 0.08
CA ASN A 109 2.21 -6.43 -0.85
C ASN A 109 2.54 -4.97 -1.20
N MET A 110 1.54 -4.08 -1.30
CA MET A 110 1.76 -2.66 -1.61
C MET A 110 2.46 -1.91 -0.48
N VAL A 111 2.20 -2.26 0.78
CA VAL A 111 2.78 -1.56 1.94
C VAL A 111 4.11 -2.18 2.38
N SER A 112 4.31 -3.46 2.10
CA SER A 112 5.46 -4.16 2.66
C SER A 112 6.75 -3.89 1.87
N THR A 113 7.74 -3.31 2.55
CA THR A 113 9.09 -3.10 2.01
C THR A 113 9.61 -4.38 1.36
N THR A 114 10.15 -4.29 0.16
CA THR A 114 10.72 -5.47 -0.51
C THR A 114 12.04 -5.87 0.15
N TRP A 115 12.40 -7.17 0.12
CA TRP A 115 13.69 -7.64 0.62
C TRP A 115 14.86 -6.87 0.01
N LYS A 116 14.76 -6.54 -1.28
CA LYS A 116 15.75 -5.74 -1.99
C LYS A 116 15.88 -4.33 -1.41
N ALA A 117 14.77 -3.63 -1.17
CA ALA A 117 14.80 -2.31 -0.56
C ALA A 117 15.36 -2.34 0.88
N ALA A 118 14.97 -3.34 1.67
CA ALA A 118 15.48 -3.53 3.03
C ALA A 118 17.01 -3.75 3.03
N ILE A 119 17.51 -4.67 2.21
CA ILE A 119 18.95 -4.96 2.12
C ILE A 119 19.72 -3.75 1.56
N ARG A 120 19.18 -3.03 0.58
CA ARG A 120 19.81 -1.80 0.08
C ARG A 120 19.92 -0.72 1.16
N ARG A 121 18.90 -0.59 2.01
CA ARG A 121 18.92 0.33 3.15
C ARG A 121 19.98 -0.07 4.18
N THR A 122 20.11 -1.36 4.47
CA THR A 122 21.14 -1.92 5.36
C THR A 122 22.57 -1.61 4.85
N LEU A 123 22.79 -1.72 3.53
CA LEU A 123 24.10 -1.49 2.90
C LEU A 123 24.36 -0.04 2.49
N GLN A 124 23.43 0.89 2.74
CA GLN A 124 23.57 2.26 2.29
C GLN A 124 24.78 2.95 2.94
N GLY A 125 25.80 3.27 2.14
CA GLY A 125 27.05 3.88 2.60
C GLY A 125 27.94 2.95 3.43
N LYS A 126 27.68 1.64 3.42
CA LYS A 126 28.42 0.64 4.21
C LYS A 126 28.86 -0.53 3.35
N THR A 127 29.98 -1.12 3.74
CA THR A 127 30.41 -2.45 3.29
C THR A 127 30.30 -3.39 4.48
N LEU A 128 29.47 -4.44 4.37
CA LEU A 128 29.14 -5.31 5.51
C LEU A 128 29.43 -6.78 5.20
N LYS A 129 29.84 -7.51 6.24
CA LYS A 129 29.89 -8.98 6.22
C LYS A 129 28.48 -9.56 6.24
N LEU A 130 28.30 -10.74 5.65
CA LEU A 130 27.01 -11.44 5.56
C LEU A 130 26.33 -11.62 6.92
N GLU A 131 27.11 -11.92 7.96
CA GLU A 131 26.61 -12.04 9.34
C GLU A 131 26.09 -10.71 9.89
N GLN A 132 26.73 -9.59 9.55
CA GLN A 132 26.28 -8.25 9.96
C GLN A 132 24.99 -7.88 9.24
N ILE A 133 24.87 -8.23 7.95
CA ILE A 133 23.62 -8.06 7.19
C ILE A 133 22.49 -8.87 7.84
N TYR A 134 22.75 -10.11 8.26
CA TYR A 134 21.76 -10.92 8.98
C TYR A 134 21.31 -10.26 10.27
N LYS A 135 22.23 -9.74 11.09
CA LYS A 135 21.90 -9.05 12.34
C LYS A 135 21.06 -7.80 12.11
N GLU A 136 21.42 -6.96 11.14
CA GLU A 136 20.66 -5.73 10.85
C GLU A 136 19.26 -6.03 10.26
N ILE A 137 19.10 -7.12 9.50
CA ILE A 137 17.83 -7.46 8.83
C ILE A 137 16.93 -8.42 9.62
N GLU A 138 17.45 -9.06 10.67
CA GLU A 138 16.70 -10.00 11.51
C GLU A 138 15.39 -9.42 12.05
N PRO A 139 15.33 -8.17 12.57
CA PRO A 139 14.07 -7.59 13.01
C PRO A 139 13.03 -7.55 11.89
N TYR A 140 13.43 -7.12 10.69
CA TYR A 140 12.55 -7.09 9.53
C TYR A 140 12.13 -8.50 9.07
N ALA A 141 13.04 -9.48 9.14
CA ALA A 141 12.77 -10.86 8.75
C ALA A 141 11.74 -11.56 9.65
N LYS A 142 11.80 -11.32 10.96
CA LYS A 142 10.89 -11.90 11.96
C LYS A 142 9.43 -11.50 11.75
N HIS A 143 9.17 -10.29 11.23
CA HIS A 143 7.82 -9.80 10.94
C HIS A 143 7.18 -10.41 9.68
N ARG A 144 7.90 -11.25 8.92
CA ARG A 144 7.44 -11.82 7.64
C ARG A 144 7.24 -13.34 7.65
N GLU A 145 7.25 -13.97 8.82
CA GLU A 145 6.97 -15.42 9.02
C GLU A 145 7.74 -16.35 8.05
N ASN A 146 8.97 -15.98 7.67
CA ASN A 146 9.77 -16.77 6.73
C ASN A 146 10.90 -17.51 7.46
N ASN A 147 10.73 -18.81 7.68
CA ASN A 147 11.71 -19.67 8.35
C ASN A 147 13.06 -19.76 7.62
N HIS A 148 13.13 -19.44 6.32
CA HIS A 148 14.34 -19.50 5.50
C HIS A 148 14.81 -18.13 5.01
N TRP A 149 14.56 -17.07 5.79
CA TRP A 149 14.87 -15.69 5.42
C TRP A 149 16.35 -15.45 5.10
N GLN A 150 17.29 -16.15 5.75
CA GLN A 150 18.73 -16.02 5.44
C GLN A 150 19.05 -16.48 4.02
N ALA A 151 18.40 -17.54 3.53
CA ALA A 151 18.54 -17.98 2.14
C ALA A 151 17.96 -16.93 1.18
N LYS A 152 16.86 -16.27 1.57
CA LYS A 152 16.27 -15.16 0.81
C LYS A 152 17.22 -13.96 0.71
N VAL A 153 17.92 -13.62 1.80
CA VAL A 153 18.94 -12.56 1.81
C VAL A 153 20.06 -12.90 0.83
N ARG A 154 20.59 -14.13 0.85
CA ARG A 154 21.62 -14.57 -0.10
C ARG A 154 21.14 -14.51 -1.55
N GLN A 155 19.90 -14.95 -1.81
CA GLN A 155 19.29 -14.85 -3.15
C GLN A 155 19.23 -13.40 -3.64
N VAL A 156 18.89 -12.45 -2.77
CA VAL A 156 18.77 -11.04 -3.16
C VAL A 156 20.13 -10.38 -3.38
N LEU A 157 21.14 -10.74 -2.56
CA LEU A 157 22.51 -10.25 -2.71
C LEU A 157 23.20 -10.72 -4.00
N GLN A 158 22.66 -11.73 -4.68
CA GLN A 158 23.16 -12.18 -6.00
C GLN A 158 22.76 -11.25 -7.15
N ASP A 159 21.89 -10.27 -6.93
CA ASP A 159 21.50 -9.32 -7.97
C ASP A 159 22.60 -8.27 -8.20
N ALA A 160 23.51 -8.58 -9.13
CA ALA A 160 24.68 -7.78 -9.48
C ALA A 160 24.36 -6.35 -9.95
N ARG A 161 23.11 -6.05 -10.31
CA ARG A 161 22.67 -4.68 -10.66
C ARG A 161 22.63 -3.75 -9.45
N PHE A 162 22.56 -4.30 -8.24
CA PHE A 162 22.38 -3.53 -7.01
C PHE A 162 23.42 -3.83 -5.94
N PHE A 163 24.07 -4.99 -6.01
CA PHE A 163 25.01 -5.45 -5.00
C PHE A 163 26.28 -5.97 -5.64
N ILE A 164 27.41 -5.63 -5.04
CA ILE A 164 28.72 -6.18 -5.40
C ILE A 164 29.28 -6.96 -4.23
N ARG A 165 30.00 -8.03 -4.56
CA ARG A 165 30.74 -8.83 -3.60
C ARG A 165 32.18 -8.35 -3.62
N ILE A 166 32.60 -7.66 -2.56
CA ILE A 166 33.97 -7.14 -2.43
C ILE A 166 34.92 -8.30 -2.11
N GLU A 167 34.50 -9.18 -1.20
CA GLU A 167 35.27 -10.33 -0.76
C GLU A 167 34.35 -11.51 -0.44
N VAL A 168 34.92 -12.64 -0.02
CA VAL A 168 34.13 -13.79 0.41
C VAL A 168 33.26 -13.41 1.61
N GLY A 169 31.93 -13.37 1.39
CA GLY A 169 30.97 -13.01 2.43
C GLY A 169 30.88 -11.51 2.74
N VAL A 170 31.49 -10.63 1.95
CA VAL A 170 31.46 -9.17 2.13
C VAL A 170 30.73 -8.54 0.96
N TYR A 171 29.72 -7.72 1.26
CA TYR A 171 28.85 -7.10 0.25
C TYR A 171 28.77 -5.58 0.44
N ALA A 172 28.63 -4.88 -0.68
CA ALA A 172 28.36 -3.45 -0.75
C ALA A 172 27.29 -3.19 -1.83
N LEU A 173 26.78 -1.95 -1.88
CA LEU A 173 25.96 -1.52 -3.02
C LEU A 173 26.83 -1.41 -4.28
N ALA A 174 26.27 -1.82 -5.41
CA ALA A 174 26.86 -1.50 -6.71
C ALA A 174 26.79 0.02 -6.93
N GLU A 175 27.88 0.62 -7.39
CA GLU A 175 27.92 2.02 -7.84
C GLU A 175 27.15 2.21 -9.16
#